data_AF-A0A0S7XWV5-F1
#
_entry.id   AF-A0A0S7XWV5-F1
#
_cell.length_a   1.000
_cell.length_b   1.000
_cell.length_c   1.000
_cell.angle_alpha   90.00
_cell.angle_beta   90.00
_cell.angle_gamma   90.00
#
_symmetry.space_group_name_H-M   'P 1'
#
loop_
_entity.id
_entity.type
_entity.pdbx_description
1 polymer ?
#
loop_
_entity_poly.entity_id
_entity_poly.type
_entity_poly.pdbx_seq_one_letter_code
_entity_poly.pdbx_strand_id
1 'polypeptide(L)'
;MAEKFRNAKIQIQPGTNRTPDSTDSDTLYYVDTNRVRHEDGRLKKIGGCEKLLTTGETSIVGTARTIFSYFYNGKNRWIIGTHKRLYSLEERELTNITPLKTTPETLGSDPLSVTLGSATITITDTNSFEEGDRIKIDGATTTGGIPDTEINAEHIIHDVTASDYKITVTTTATSTTTGGGAAVDVYEQIDAGAQNFSDIIGYGGGIYGSGAYGVSQAFSTVYTLPRIWSMGRFGNDVITTPGDGGKIYIYQSDTDTAPTVLTNAPTESDYVFIDQNAVISLYGNSIKTSTRGDATEWTPSPTTLAFQDEIEGAEDFVCATNVRGTNLLFTSNQIYTFKYVGLPNIWITSKLDVLDGIIARNAVVSASGVAFWMGNNNFYVYDGGIVSAIPNNTLSDYIFKNINRTSARKIHSFVNREYNEVWWFIPLGTNTECNYYVKYNYIYSFWEDGFWSRTSSETPLHLTTTPLLTGNDTYIYKHESGVNDDGSAMNEYAITNYAQIGNGDNVMNVTGFIPDATQEGNRKLQIYTKMRQQGDAVISEEKTITPTTEKVDFRASGRFRAYKIYSDELDTNWKIGQEYEMLKTGGRF
;
A
#
# COMPACT_ATOMS: atom_id res chain seq x y z
N MET A 1 -47.02 -40.60 -8.02
CA MET A 1 -45.57 -40.83 -8.18
C MET A 1 -44.88 -39.72 -7.41
N ALA A 2 -44.33 -40.00 -6.23
CA ALA A 2 -43.80 -38.96 -5.34
C ALA A 2 -42.59 -38.29 -6.01
N GLU A 3 -42.71 -37.01 -6.36
CA GLU A 3 -41.58 -36.21 -6.82
C GLU A 3 -40.54 -36.18 -5.69
N LYS A 4 -39.41 -36.85 -5.91
CA LYS A 4 -38.31 -36.88 -4.95
C LYS A 4 -37.75 -35.46 -4.81
N PHE A 5 -37.98 -34.84 -3.66
CA PHE A 5 -37.13 -33.74 -3.19
C PHE A 5 -35.69 -34.24 -3.21
N ARG A 6 -34.82 -33.56 -3.95
CA ARG A 6 -33.39 -33.88 -3.98
C ARG A 6 -32.67 -32.75 -3.25
N ASN A 7 -32.09 -33.08 -2.10
CA ASN A 7 -31.09 -32.23 -1.49
C ASN A 7 -29.86 -32.27 -2.42
N ALA A 8 -29.54 -31.14 -3.03
CA ALA A 8 -28.36 -30.99 -3.87
C ALA A 8 -27.28 -30.28 -3.06
N LYS A 9 -26.07 -30.81 -3.16
CA LYS A 9 -24.87 -30.21 -2.57
C LYS A 9 -24.51 -28.97 -3.38
N ILE A 10 -24.35 -27.82 -2.74
CA ILE A 10 -23.82 -26.64 -3.42
C ILE A 10 -22.30 -26.85 -3.56
N GLN A 11 -21.82 -26.91 -4.79
CA GLN A 11 -20.40 -27.11 -5.12
C GLN A 11 -19.89 -25.93 -5.93
N ILE A 12 -19.15 -25.05 -5.27
CA ILE A 12 -18.48 -23.89 -5.89
C ILE A 12 -16.99 -24.03 -5.62
N GLN A 13 -16.16 -23.81 -6.64
CA GLN A 13 -14.71 -23.83 -6.50
C GLN A 13 -14.21 -22.55 -5.81
N PRO A 14 -13.19 -22.64 -4.94
CA PRO A 14 -12.57 -21.47 -4.32
C PRO A 14 -12.05 -20.46 -5.33
N GLY A 15 -12.22 -19.18 -5.03
CA GLY A 15 -11.77 -18.08 -5.87
C GLY A 15 -12.90 -17.39 -6.64
N THR A 16 -12.53 -16.30 -7.30
CA THR A 16 -13.43 -15.39 -8.01
C THR A 16 -13.01 -15.29 -9.46
N ASN A 17 -14.00 -15.37 -10.33
CA ASN A 17 -13.88 -15.25 -11.76
C ASN A 17 -14.85 -14.16 -12.24
N ARG A 18 -14.47 -12.90 -11.99
CA ARG A 18 -15.19 -11.73 -12.49
C ARG A 18 -14.89 -11.61 -13.97
N THR A 19 -15.90 -11.80 -14.84
CA THR A 19 -15.67 -11.76 -16.29
C THR A 19 -16.32 -10.53 -16.94
N PRO A 20 -15.61 -9.78 -17.80
CA PRO A 20 -16.21 -8.70 -18.58
C PRO A 20 -16.90 -9.18 -19.86
N ASP A 21 -16.46 -10.31 -20.45
CA ASP A 21 -16.80 -10.72 -21.82
C ASP A 21 -17.22 -12.22 -21.96
N SER A 22 -17.52 -12.92 -20.86
CA SER A 22 -18.08 -14.29 -20.87
C SER A 22 -19.40 -14.36 -20.08
N THR A 23 -20.20 -15.40 -20.35
CA THR A 23 -21.46 -15.59 -19.60
C THR A 23 -21.18 -16.15 -18.22
N ASP A 24 -21.78 -15.56 -17.18
CA ASP A 24 -21.73 -16.00 -15.76
C ASP A 24 -22.10 -17.49 -15.51
N SER A 25 -22.56 -18.20 -16.54
CA SER A 25 -22.94 -19.62 -16.52
C SER A 25 -21.81 -20.60 -16.86
N ASP A 26 -20.66 -20.13 -17.36
CA ASP A 26 -19.55 -20.99 -17.83
C ASP A 26 -18.36 -21.07 -16.84
N THR A 27 -18.60 -20.70 -15.58
CA THR A 27 -17.60 -20.77 -14.51
C THR A 27 -18.10 -21.63 -13.36
N LEU A 28 -17.17 -22.30 -12.66
CA LEU A 28 -17.44 -23.05 -11.42
C LEU A 28 -17.07 -22.26 -10.16
N TYR A 29 -16.55 -21.04 -10.34
CA TYR A 29 -16.08 -20.15 -9.28
C TYR A 29 -17.16 -19.13 -8.87
N TYR A 30 -16.89 -18.35 -7.83
CA TYR A 30 -17.70 -17.17 -7.53
C TYR A 30 -17.55 -16.13 -8.67
N VAL A 31 -18.61 -15.39 -8.98
CA VAL A 31 -18.61 -14.39 -10.05
C VAL A 31 -18.28 -12.98 -9.55
N ASP A 32 -18.52 -12.73 -8.27
CA ASP A 32 -18.21 -11.47 -7.60
C ASP A 32 -18.01 -11.74 -6.10
N THR A 33 -16.94 -11.22 -5.53
CA THR A 33 -16.66 -11.31 -4.10
C THR A 33 -16.19 -9.96 -3.56
N ASN A 34 -16.38 -9.76 -2.26
CA ASN A 34 -15.84 -8.61 -1.55
C ASN A 34 -15.59 -8.96 -0.09
N ARG A 35 -14.41 -8.63 0.42
CA ARG A 35 -13.98 -8.81 1.83
C ARG A 35 -14.22 -10.22 2.37
N VAL A 36 -14.00 -11.23 1.53
CA VAL A 36 -14.07 -12.66 1.85
C VAL A 36 -12.77 -13.37 1.45
N ARG A 37 -12.53 -14.55 2.01
CA ARG A 37 -11.41 -15.44 1.67
C ARG A 37 -11.85 -16.89 1.62
N HIS A 38 -10.99 -17.76 1.08
CA HIS A 38 -11.16 -19.20 1.18
C HIS A 38 -10.10 -19.83 2.09
N GLU A 39 -10.52 -20.33 3.24
CA GLU A 39 -9.67 -21.06 4.20
C GLU A 39 -10.04 -22.54 4.14
N ASP A 40 -9.07 -23.41 3.82
CA ASP A 40 -9.29 -24.85 3.55
C ASP A 40 -10.32 -25.10 2.42
N GLY A 41 -10.38 -24.19 1.44
CA GLY A 41 -11.35 -24.24 0.34
C GLY A 41 -12.78 -23.84 0.73
N ARG A 42 -12.99 -23.31 1.94
CA ARG A 42 -14.30 -22.85 2.43
C ARG A 42 -14.35 -21.33 2.52
N LEU A 43 -15.46 -20.75 2.05
CA LEU A 43 -15.68 -19.31 2.09
C LEU A 43 -15.77 -18.81 3.54
N LYS A 44 -15.07 -17.73 3.84
CA LYS A 44 -14.98 -17.11 5.16
C LYS A 44 -14.94 -15.59 5.01
N LYS A 45 -15.57 -14.86 5.94
CA LYS A 45 -15.39 -13.41 6.07
C LYS A 45 -13.93 -13.07 6.44
N ILE A 46 -13.36 -12.03 5.83
CA ILE A 46 -12.03 -11.50 6.22
C ILE A 46 -12.10 -10.89 7.62
N GLY A 47 -11.01 -10.92 8.39
CA GLY A 47 -10.95 -10.17 9.65
C GLY A 47 -11.21 -8.67 9.43
N GLY A 48 -11.75 -8.02 10.47
CA GLY A 48 -12.05 -6.60 10.44
C GLY A 48 -10.81 -5.72 10.37
N CYS A 49 -11.03 -4.41 10.45
CA CYS A 49 -9.97 -3.47 10.72
C CYS A 49 -10.37 -2.49 11.82
N GLU A 50 -9.39 -2.06 12.60
CA GLU A 50 -9.57 -1.07 13.66
C GLU A 50 -8.56 0.05 13.49
N LYS A 51 -9.00 1.30 13.65
CA LYS A 51 -8.11 2.44 13.62
C LYS A 51 -7.11 2.37 14.78
N LEU A 52 -5.83 2.55 14.47
CA LEU A 52 -4.79 2.66 15.48
C LEU A 52 -4.83 4.07 16.09
N LEU A 53 -5.30 4.18 17.34
CA LEU A 53 -5.23 5.45 18.08
C LEU A 53 -3.80 5.73 18.54
N THR A 54 -3.27 6.88 18.15
CA THR A 54 -1.92 7.38 18.43
C THR A 54 -1.91 8.48 19.51
N THR A 55 -0.79 8.67 20.21
CA THR A 55 -0.66 9.59 21.36
C THR A 55 0.16 10.86 21.14
N GLY A 56 0.86 10.98 20.00
CA GLY A 56 1.53 12.20 19.54
C GLY A 56 0.70 12.89 18.46
N GLU A 57 1.08 12.71 17.20
CA GLU A 57 0.26 13.08 16.06
C GLU A 57 -1.00 12.19 15.99
N THR A 58 -2.19 12.79 15.88
CA THR A 58 -3.46 12.02 15.84
C THR A 58 -3.79 11.46 14.46
N SER A 59 -3.12 11.94 13.41
CA SER A 59 -3.27 11.50 12.02
C SER A 59 -2.01 11.82 11.22
N ILE A 60 -1.81 11.15 10.09
CA ILE A 60 -0.69 11.49 9.19
C ILE A 60 -1.04 12.72 8.34
N VAL A 61 -0.09 13.61 8.11
CA VAL A 61 -0.22 14.66 7.09
C VAL A 61 0.27 14.16 5.74
N GLY A 62 -0.56 14.34 4.72
CA GLY A 62 -0.38 13.78 3.38
C GLY A 62 -0.86 12.32 3.29
N THR A 63 -0.71 11.74 2.10
CA THR A 63 -1.12 10.36 1.80
C THR A 63 0.09 9.45 1.90
N ALA A 64 0.04 8.44 2.77
CA ALA A 64 1.09 7.44 2.91
C ALA A 64 1.22 6.56 1.67
N ARG A 65 2.47 6.17 1.37
CA ARG A 65 2.84 5.29 0.25
C ARG A 65 3.73 4.13 0.67
N THR A 66 4.37 4.26 1.83
CA THR A 66 5.30 3.26 2.36
C THR A 66 5.09 3.13 3.86
N ILE A 67 4.97 1.89 4.35
CA ILE A 67 5.07 1.54 5.78
C ILE A 67 6.20 0.54 5.89
N PHE A 68 7.34 0.98 6.41
CA PHE A 68 8.50 0.13 6.64
C PHE A 68 8.51 -0.34 8.09
N SER A 69 8.52 -1.65 8.34
CA SER A 69 8.60 -2.19 9.70
C SER A 69 9.97 -2.78 10.00
N TYR A 70 10.43 -2.60 11.23
CA TYR A 70 11.71 -3.15 11.68
C TYR A 70 11.72 -3.35 13.21
N PHE A 71 12.53 -4.29 13.68
CA PHE A 71 12.69 -4.58 15.10
C PHE A 71 13.89 -3.85 15.69
N TYR A 72 13.69 -2.97 16.66
CA TYR A 72 14.77 -2.21 17.29
C TYR A 72 14.63 -2.23 18.80
N ASN A 73 15.74 -2.53 19.50
CA ASN A 73 15.82 -2.54 20.96
C ASN A 73 14.66 -3.27 21.68
N GLY A 74 14.27 -4.45 21.18
CA GLY A 74 13.21 -5.25 21.79
C GLY A 74 11.78 -4.90 21.36
N LYS A 75 11.58 -3.88 20.51
CA LYS A 75 10.26 -3.39 20.09
C LYS A 75 10.11 -3.37 18.57
N ASN A 76 8.86 -3.52 18.12
CA ASN A 76 8.50 -3.24 16.72
C ASN A 76 8.40 -1.73 16.54
N ARG A 77 9.02 -1.22 15.47
CA ARG A 77 8.92 0.17 15.03
C ARG A 77 8.49 0.21 13.57
N TRP A 78 7.78 1.27 13.22
CA TRP A 78 7.37 1.52 11.85
C TRP A 78 7.83 2.91 11.42
N ILE A 79 8.19 3.03 10.15
CA ILE A 79 8.41 4.32 9.49
C ILE A 79 7.38 4.45 8.38
N ILE A 80 6.65 5.56 8.39
CA ILE A 80 5.54 5.81 7.48
C ILE A 80 5.92 6.99 6.59
N GLY A 81 6.13 6.72 5.31
CA GLY A 81 6.47 7.72 4.31
C GLY A 81 5.23 8.23 3.59
N THR A 82 4.97 9.54 3.69
CA THR A 82 3.95 10.24 2.90
C THR A 82 4.61 11.13 1.85
N HIS A 83 3.81 11.70 0.95
CA HIS A 83 4.33 12.68 0.00
C HIS A 83 4.74 14.00 0.67
N LYS A 84 4.20 14.32 1.86
CA LYS A 84 4.56 15.54 2.61
C LYS A 84 5.62 15.30 3.68
N ARG A 85 5.47 14.23 4.47
CA ARG A 85 6.24 14.00 5.71
C ARG A 85 6.68 12.55 5.88
N LEU A 86 7.64 12.34 6.77
CA LEU A 86 8.09 11.03 7.24
C LEU A 86 7.76 10.91 8.73
N TYR A 87 7.17 9.78 9.14
CA TYR A 87 6.80 9.54 10.53
C TYR A 87 7.49 8.31 11.09
N SER A 88 7.82 8.36 12.39
CA SER A 88 8.14 7.17 13.17
C SER A 88 6.93 6.83 14.04
N LEU A 89 6.58 5.55 14.07
CA LEU A 89 5.58 4.99 14.97
C LEU A 89 6.30 3.99 15.89
N GLU A 90 6.36 4.31 17.18
CA GLU A 90 6.80 3.39 18.24
C GLU A 90 5.62 3.15 19.19
N GLU A 91 5.21 1.88 19.31
CA GLU A 91 4.05 1.46 20.10
C GLU A 91 2.75 2.18 19.67
N ARG A 92 2.49 3.39 20.17
CA ARG A 92 1.37 4.26 19.81
C ARG A 92 1.79 5.71 19.57
N GLU A 93 3.06 6.03 19.79
CA GLU A 93 3.58 7.38 19.61
C GLU A 93 3.93 7.58 18.13
N LEU A 94 3.23 8.52 17.49
CA LEU A 94 3.45 8.90 16.10
C LEU A 94 4.16 10.25 16.08
N THR A 95 5.40 10.27 15.62
CA THR A 95 6.25 11.46 15.63
C THR A 95 6.70 11.84 14.22
N ASN A 96 6.63 13.13 13.89
CA ASN A 96 7.18 13.66 12.65
C ASN A 96 8.72 13.63 12.71
N ILE A 97 9.32 12.82 11.84
CA ILE A 97 10.77 12.68 11.66
C ILE A 97 11.20 13.10 10.25
N THR A 98 10.51 14.07 9.65
CA THR A 98 10.83 14.52 8.29
C THR A 98 12.26 15.08 8.25
N PRO A 99 13.12 14.63 7.31
CA PRO A 99 14.48 15.14 7.20
C PRO A 99 14.52 16.65 6.98
N LEU A 100 15.58 17.29 7.45
CA LEU A 100 15.83 18.71 7.26
C LEU A 100 16.65 18.98 5.99
N LYS A 101 16.42 20.13 5.37
CA LYS A 101 17.26 20.68 4.31
C LYS A 101 18.67 20.92 4.86
N THR A 102 19.67 20.87 3.98
CA THR A 102 21.07 21.11 4.36
C THR A 102 21.46 22.59 4.32
N THR A 103 20.62 23.42 3.72
CA THR A 103 20.85 24.86 3.56
C THR A 103 19.86 25.58 4.46
N PRO A 104 20.33 26.37 5.44
CA PRO A 104 19.45 27.14 6.30
C PRO A 104 19.02 28.45 5.62
N GLU A 105 17.98 29.06 6.17
CA GLU A 105 17.71 30.48 6.03
C GLU A 105 18.17 31.23 7.27
N THR A 106 18.86 32.36 7.08
CA THR A 106 19.27 33.24 8.18
C THR A 106 18.20 34.29 8.42
N LEU A 107 17.62 34.29 9.62
CA LEU A 107 16.63 35.27 10.06
C LEU A 107 17.26 36.63 10.35
N GLY A 108 16.39 37.64 10.46
CA GLY A 108 16.76 38.99 10.88
C GLY A 108 17.24 39.09 12.33
N SER A 109 17.54 40.30 12.79
CA SER A 109 18.02 40.54 14.16
C SER A 109 16.92 40.33 15.20
N ASP A 110 17.31 39.69 16.30
CA ASP A 110 16.47 39.36 17.45
C ASP A 110 15.10 38.74 17.07
N PRO A 111 15.10 37.63 16.32
CA PRO A 111 13.88 37.07 15.75
C PRO A 111 12.99 36.35 16.77
N LEU A 112 13.49 36.10 17.99
CA LEU A 112 12.79 35.36 19.03
C LEU A 112 12.07 36.31 19.99
N SER A 113 10.83 36.01 20.34
CA SER A 113 10.05 36.72 21.35
C SER A 113 9.53 35.74 22.40
N VAL A 114 9.75 36.04 23.67
CA VAL A 114 9.37 35.18 24.82
C VAL A 114 8.59 35.98 25.85
N THR A 115 7.69 35.30 26.57
CA THR A 115 6.85 35.91 27.61
C THR A 115 7.13 35.27 28.97
N LEU A 116 7.30 36.09 30.01
CA LEU A 116 7.50 35.66 31.39
C LEU A 116 6.52 34.56 31.80
N GLY A 117 7.06 33.45 32.31
CA GLY A 117 6.28 32.31 32.81
C GLY A 117 5.77 31.35 31.72
N SER A 118 6.07 31.59 30.44
CA SER A 118 5.72 30.71 29.32
C SER A 118 6.94 29.92 28.84
N ALA A 119 6.73 28.67 28.42
CA ALA A 119 7.74 27.85 27.72
C ALA A 119 7.59 27.92 26.19
N THR A 120 6.72 28.79 25.69
CA THR A 120 6.50 29.01 24.26
C THR A 120 7.33 30.18 23.77
N ILE A 121 8.04 29.98 22.66
CA ILE A 121 8.83 30.99 21.96
C ILE A 121 8.11 31.31 20.65
N THR A 122 7.90 32.59 20.35
CA THR A 122 7.44 33.05 19.03
C THR A 122 8.66 33.42 18.19
N ILE A 123 8.77 32.86 16.99
CA ILE A 123 9.81 33.17 16.02
C ILE A 123 9.20 34.04 14.92
N THR A 124 9.81 35.19 14.65
CA THR A 124 9.44 36.06 13.54
C THR A 124 10.14 35.60 12.28
N ASP A 125 9.36 35.12 11.31
CA ASP A 125 9.84 34.52 10.08
C ASP A 125 8.74 34.62 9.01
N THR A 126 9.09 35.07 7.81
CA THR A 126 8.14 35.27 6.69
C THR A 126 8.01 34.05 5.79
N ASN A 127 8.60 32.93 6.16
CA ASN A 127 8.53 31.69 5.41
C ASN A 127 7.14 31.05 5.40
N SER A 128 6.91 30.25 4.36
CA SER A 128 5.65 29.56 4.13
C SER A 128 5.64 28.19 4.79
N PHE A 129 5.63 28.16 6.12
CA PHE A 129 5.50 26.93 6.88
C PHE A 129 4.05 26.44 6.96
N GLU A 130 3.88 25.13 7.13
CA GLU A 130 2.60 24.51 7.51
C GLU A 130 2.62 24.09 8.99
N GLU A 131 1.45 24.09 9.64
CA GLU A 131 1.31 23.63 11.04
C GLU A 131 1.91 22.23 11.24
N GLY A 132 2.76 22.05 12.26
CA GLY A 132 3.43 20.79 12.56
C GLY A 132 4.66 20.50 11.70
N ASP A 133 5.15 21.48 10.92
CA ASP A 133 6.43 21.35 10.24
C ASP A 133 7.58 21.24 11.23
N ARG A 134 8.60 20.49 10.82
CA ARG A 134 9.80 20.27 11.60
C ARG A 134 10.88 21.25 11.18
N ILE A 135 11.52 21.89 12.15
CA ILE A 135 12.63 22.80 11.93
C ILE A 135 13.80 22.50 12.86
N LYS A 136 14.97 23.02 12.53
CA LYS A 136 16.09 23.16 13.48
C LYS A 136 16.54 24.60 13.50
N ILE A 137 16.73 25.14 14.69
CA ILE A 137 17.31 26.46 14.89
C ILE A 137 18.81 26.28 15.18
N ASP A 138 19.66 27.16 14.66
CA ASP A 138 21.08 27.22 15.00
C ASP A 138 21.53 28.67 15.15
N GLY A 139 22.60 28.88 15.93
CA GLY A 139 23.16 30.20 16.18
C GLY A 139 22.34 31.12 17.10
N ALA A 140 21.21 30.66 17.65
CA ALA A 140 20.44 31.46 18.60
C ALA A 140 21.14 31.53 19.96
N THR A 141 21.02 32.68 20.61
CA THR A 141 21.54 32.94 21.96
C THR A 141 20.44 32.84 23.02
N THR A 142 20.85 32.60 24.28
CA THR A 142 19.94 32.53 25.44
C THR A 142 19.02 33.75 25.47
N THR A 143 17.71 33.51 25.46
CA THR A 143 16.69 34.57 25.39
C THR A 143 15.68 34.40 26.51
N GLY A 144 15.47 35.47 27.30
CA GLY A 144 14.56 35.44 28.45
C GLY A 144 14.86 34.36 29.50
N GLY A 145 16.11 33.89 29.60
CA GLY A 145 16.52 32.82 30.51
C GLY A 145 16.29 31.40 29.98
N ILE A 146 15.78 31.24 28.75
CA ILE A 146 15.72 29.93 28.07
C ILE A 146 17.12 29.62 27.49
N PRO A 147 17.74 28.47 27.84
CA PRO A 147 19.06 28.10 27.34
C PRO A 147 19.12 27.99 25.82
N ASP A 148 20.26 28.37 25.23
CA ASP A 148 20.52 28.22 23.80
C ASP A 148 20.50 26.75 23.34
N THR A 149 20.85 25.80 24.21
CA THR A 149 20.78 24.36 23.94
C THR A 149 19.35 23.86 23.71
N GLU A 150 18.34 24.51 24.32
CA GLU A 150 16.93 24.18 24.07
C GLU A 150 16.41 24.88 22.82
N ILE A 151 16.81 26.14 22.62
CA ILE A 151 16.39 26.92 21.45
C ILE A 151 16.94 26.28 20.17
N ASN A 152 18.24 25.95 20.14
CA ASN A 152 18.93 25.40 18.96
C ASN A 152 18.68 23.88 18.74
N ALA A 153 17.69 23.31 19.44
CA ALA A 153 17.25 21.94 19.19
C ALA A 153 16.38 21.85 17.92
N GLU A 154 15.94 20.64 17.60
CA GLU A 154 14.94 20.41 16.56
C GLU A 154 13.54 20.53 17.17
N HIS A 155 12.63 21.20 16.47
CA HIS A 155 11.30 21.54 16.98
C HIS A 155 10.20 21.19 15.99
N ILE A 156 9.02 20.89 16.50
CA ILE A 156 7.78 20.89 15.74
C ILE A 156 7.08 22.22 15.98
N ILE A 157 6.83 22.97 14.92
CA ILE A 157 6.22 24.29 15.02
C ILE A 157 4.70 24.17 15.18
N HIS A 158 4.11 25.17 15.82
CA HIS A 158 2.67 25.31 15.96
C HIS A 158 2.25 26.79 15.93
N ASP A 159 0.94 27.05 15.89
CA ASP A 159 0.37 28.40 15.77
C ASP A 159 0.96 29.21 14.60
N VAL A 160 1.10 28.58 13.43
CA VAL A 160 1.76 29.19 12.27
C VAL A 160 0.90 30.31 11.66
N THR A 161 1.52 31.47 11.42
CA THR A 161 0.95 32.61 10.69
C THR A 161 1.80 32.95 9.46
N ALA A 162 1.45 34.04 8.75
CA ALA A 162 2.22 34.48 7.58
C ALA A 162 3.56 35.17 7.92
N SER A 163 3.80 35.48 9.19
CA SER A 163 4.99 36.25 9.63
C SER A 163 5.61 35.74 10.93
N ASP A 164 5.01 34.73 11.55
CA ASP A 164 5.54 34.10 12.74
C ASP A 164 5.03 32.66 12.89
N TYR A 165 5.72 31.91 13.74
CA TYR A 165 5.30 30.61 14.25
C TYR A 165 5.82 30.44 15.67
N LYS A 166 5.37 29.38 16.36
CA LYS A 166 5.80 29.11 17.72
C LYS A 166 6.42 27.74 17.86
N ILE A 167 7.31 27.64 18.84
CA ILE A 167 7.85 26.38 19.35
C ILE A 167 7.63 26.32 20.86
N THR A 168 7.58 25.10 21.39
CA THR A 168 7.51 24.86 22.83
C THR A 168 8.79 24.18 23.30
N VAL A 169 9.46 24.80 24.28
CA VAL A 169 10.66 24.25 24.94
C VAL A 169 10.32 23.75 26.35
N THR A 170 11.31 23.28 27.12
CA THR A 170 11.08 22.77 28.48
C THR A 170 11.18 23.86 29.55
N THR A 171 12.10 24.82 29.38
CA THR A 171 12.32 25.91 30.34
C THR A 171 11.35 27.07 30.10
N THR A 172 10.63 27.47 31.15
CA THR A 172 9.80 28.69 31.10
C THR A 172 10.67 29.95 31.15
N ALA A 173 10.35 30.95 30.35
CA ALA A 173 11.05 32.24 30.35
C ALA A 173 10.94 32.95 31.71
N THR A 174 12.05 33.53 32.15
CA THR A 174 12.20 34.31 33.39
C THR A 174 12.01 35.81 33.18
N SER A 175 11.84 36.26 31.94
CA SER A 175 11.49 37.64 31.58
C SER A 175 10.74 37.68 30.25
N THR A 176 9.99 38.76 30.00
CA THR A 176 9.42 39.06 28.68
C THR A 176 10.42 39.89 27.90
N THR A 177 10.93 39.36 26.78
CA THR A 177 11.96 40.04 25.96
C THR A 177 11.94 39.51 24.53
N THR A 178 12.49 40.30 23.60
CA THR A 178 12.97 39.80 22.30
C THR A 178 14.45 39.46 22.39
N GLY A 179 14.95 38.61 21.49
CA GLY A 179 16.34 38.17 21.46
C GLY A 179 16.59 37.12 20.38
N GLY A 180 17.60 36.28 20.58
CA GLY A 180 18.05 35.28 19.62
C GLY A 180 19.38 35.64 18.98
N GLY A 181 19.72 36.93 18.88
CA GLY A 181 20.98 37.40 18.31
C GLY A 181 20.83 37.93 16.88
N ALA A 182 21.95 38.22 16.23
CA ALA A 182 21.97 38.95 14.95
C ALA A 182 21.86 38.07 13.69
N ALA A 183 22.11 36.76 13.82
CA ALA A 183 22.06 35.78 12.75
C ALA A 183 21.64 34.44 13.33
N VAL A 184 20.35 34.14 13.23
CA VAL A 184 19.76 32.85 13.66
C VAL A 184 19.43 32.09 12.39
N ASP A 185 19.99 30.89 12.25
CA ASP A 185 19.75 30.03 11.09
C ASP A 185 18.58 29.08 11.39
N VAL A 186 17.68 28.93 10.42
CA VAL A 186 16.56 27.97 10.47
C VAL A 186 16.71 26.99 9.32
N TYR A 187 16.82 25.71 9.66
CA TYR A 187 16.75 24.61 8.72
C TYR A 187 15.32 24.09 8.66
N GLU A 188 14.70 24.23 7.50
CA GLU A 188 13.36 23.69 7.24
C GLU A 188 13.40 22.19 6.97
N GLN A 189 12.29 21.50 7.16
CA GLN A 189 12.10 20.16 6.59
C GLN A 189 12.17 20.17 5.06
N ILE A 190 12.48 19.02 4.45
CA ILE A 190 12.48 18.89 2.99
C ILE A 190 11.10 19.20 2.40
N ASP A 191 11.08 19.76 1.18
CA ASP A 191 9.84 20.14 0.50
C ASP A 191 8.92 18.94 0.30
N ALA A 192 7.60 19.18 0.25
CA ALA A 192 6.64 18.15 -0.12
C ALA A 192 6.89 17.66 -1.57
N GLY A 193 6.77 16.35 -1.78
CA GLY A 193 6.80 15.74 -3.10
C GLY A 193 5.42 15.69 -3.74
N ALA A 194 5.37 15.34 -5.02
CA ALA A 194 4.11 15.22 -5.72
C ALA A 194 3.23 14.10 -5.11
N GLN A 195 1.93 14.38 -4.94
CA GLN A 195 0.94 13.38 -4.52
C GLN A 195 0.51 12.48 -5.69
N ASN A 196 0.40 13.09 -6.86
CA ASN A 196 -0.12 12.50 -8.09
C ASN A 196 0.97 12.54 -9.17
N PHE A 197 0.86 11.61 -10.10
CA PHE A 197 1.61 11.69 -11.34
C PHE A 197 1.06 12.84 -12.20
N SER A 198 1.94 13.59 -12.85
CA SER A 198 1.57 14.59 -13.84
C SER A 198 2.38 14.39 -15.13
N ASP A 199 1.68 14.29 -16.26
CA ASP A 199 2.30 14.18 -17.58
C ASP A 199 2.88 15.51 -18.10
N ILE A 200 3.77 15.39 -19.08
CA ILE A 200 4.23 16.48 -19.94
C ILE A 200 3.05 17.00 -20.77
N ILE A 201 2.74 18.29 -20.68
CA ILE A 201 1.73 18.95 -21.51
C ILE A 201 2.46 19.65 -22.67
N GLY A 202 2.21 19.21 -23.91
CA GLY A 202 2.82 19.77 -25.13
C GLY A 202 2.36 19.08 -26.42
N TYR A 203 2.69 19.66 -27.59
CA TYR A 203 2.41 19.05 -28.89
C TYR A 203 3.11 17.68 -29.01
N GLY A 204 2.33 16.62 -29.21
CA GLY A 204 2.84 15.23 -29.28
C GLY A 204 2.71 14.42 -27.99
N GLY A 205 2.24 15.02 -26.89
CA GLY A 205 1.98 14.32 -25.61
C GLY A 205 0.59 13.65 -25.50
N GLY A 206 -0.24 13.74 -26.55
CA GLY A 206 -1.60 13.19 -26.56
C GLY A 206 -1.91 12.42 -27.85
N ILE A 207 -3.07 11.75 -27.89
CA ILE A 207 -3.58 11.03 -29.06
C ILE A 207 -3.66 11.99 -30.26
N TYR A 208 -3.16 11.56 -31.42
CA TYR A 208 -3.12 12.36 -32.65
C TYR A 208 -4.51 12.94 -32.96
N GLY A 209 -4.62 14.28 -33.00
CA GLY A 209 -5.88 15.00 -33.26
C GLY A 209 -6.63 15.55 -32.04
N SER A 210 -6.08 15.45 -30.82
CA SER A 210 -6.68 16.07 -29.62
C SER A 210 -6.02 17.42 -29.29
N GLY A 211 -6.81 18.51 -29.37
CA GLY A 211 -6.42 19.88 -29.03
C GLY A 211 -7.20 20.93 -29.83
N ALA A 212 -7.65 22.01 -29.19
CA ALA A 212 -8.32 23.11 -29.88
C ALA A 212 -7.31 23.91 -30.74
N TYR A 213 -7.60 24.09 -32.02
CA TYR A 213 -6.74 24.86 -32.93
C TYR A 213 -6.68 26.33 -32.49
N GLY A 214 -5.47 26.85 -32.24
CA GLY A 214 -5.24 28.26 -31.91
C GLY A 214 -5.33 28.64 -30.43
N VAL A 215 -5.33 27.67 -29.49
CA VAL A 215 -5.28 27.94 -28.04
C VAL A 215 -3.89 27.60 -27.49
N SER A 216 -3.23 28.55 -26.81
CA SER A 216 -1.98 28.28 -26.11
C SER A 216 -2.23 27.30 -24.95
N GLN A 217 -1.65 26.11 -25.01
CA GLN A 217 -1.61 25.22 -23.86
C GLN A 217 -0.39 25.56 -22.99
N ALA A 218 -0.54 25.48 -21.67
CA ALA A 218 0.59 25.59 -20.77
C ALA A 218 1.58 24.45 -21.05
N PHE A 219 2.82 24.78 -21.36
CA PHE A 219 3.88 23.80 -21.60
C PHE A 219 4.47 23.36 -20.26
N SER A 220 4.57 22.05 -20.03
CA SER A 220 5.41 21.49 -18.97
C SER A 220 6.45 20.58 -19.61
N THR A 221 7.74 20.79 -19.35
CA THR A 221 8.83 19.96 -19.87
C THR A 221 9.22 18.81 -18.94
N VAL A 222 8.52 18.65 -17.81
CA VAL A 222 8.86 17.71 -16.74
C VAL A 222 7.61 16.92 -16.37
N TYR A 223 7.70 15.59 -16.41
CA TYR A 223 6.73 14.74 -15.74
C TYR A 223 7.15 14.61 -14.26
N THR A 224 6.18 14.52 -13.36
CA THR A 224 6.47 14.34 -11.93
C THR A 224 5.94 13.01 -11.45
N LEU A 225 6.73 12.29 -10.65
CA LEU A 225 6.33 11.02 -10.06
C LEU A 225 5.79 11.25 -8.65
N PRO A 226 4.80 10.47 -8.20
CA PRO A 226 4.37 10.53 -6.82
C PRO A 226 5.54 10.14 -5.90
N ARG A 227 5.75 10.90 -4.81
CA ARG A 227 6.80 10.58 -3.83
C ARG A 227 6.49 9.25 -3.14
N ILE A 228 7.42 8.30 -3.26
CA ILE A 228 7.36 6.99 -2.60
C ILE A 228 8.71 6.72 -1.96
N TRP A 229 8.73 6.68 -0.63
CA TRP A 229 9.95 6.42 0.12
C TRP A 229 10.41 4.98 -0.05
N SER A 230 11.71 4.79 -0.29
CA SER A 230 12.35 3.49 -0.18
C SER A 230 13.21 3.44 1.07
N MET A 231 13.25 2.27 1.70
CA MET A 231 13.84 2.09 3.02
C MET A 231 14.48 0.71 3.11
N GLY A 232 15.56 0.62 3.87
CA GLY A 232 16.06 -0.66 4.31
C GLY A 232 16.98 -0.53 5.51
N ARG A 233 17.17 -1.65 6.20
CA ARG A 233 17.89 -1.69 7.46
C ARG A 233 19.37 -1.94 7.23
N PHE A 234 20.22 -1.08 7.79
CA PHE A 234 21.67 -1.23 7.82
C PHE A 234 22.14 -1.32 9.28
N GLY A 235 22.41 -2.54 9.76
CA GLY A 235 22.71 -2.76 11.18
C GLY A 235 21.52 -2.37 12.07
N ASN A 236 21.68 -1.34 12.89
CA ASN A 236 20.63 -0.80 13.76
C ASN A 236 19.93 0.44 13.18
N ASP A 237 20.47 0.99 12.10
CA ASP A 237 19.97 2.21 11.47
C ASP A 237 19.10 1.87 10.27
N VAL A 238 18.27 2.83 9.87
CA VAL A 238 17.46 2.73 8.65
C VAL A 238 18.03 3.70 7.63
N ILE A 239 18.34 3.18 6.44
CA ILE A 239 18.69 4.00 5.28
C ILE A 239 17.41 4.25 4.49
N THR A 240 17.19 5.51 4.10
CA THR A 240 15.99 5.89 3.35
C THR A 240 16.27 6.95 2.30
N THR A 241 15.50 6.94 1.21
CA THR A 241 15.42 8.04 0.25
C THR A 241 13.95 8.34 -0.06
N PRO A 242 13.56 9.61 -0.23
CA PRO A 242 12.24 9.96 -0.76
C PRO A 242 12.04 9.51 -2.22
N GLY A 243 13.12 9.11 -2.91
CA GLY A 243 13.15 8.78 -4.33
C GLY A 243 13.09 10.02 -5.23
N ASP A 244 13.01 9.81 -6.55
CA ASP A 244 12.89 10.88 -7.56
C ASP A 244 14.08 11.85 -7.52
N GLY A 245 15.29 11.29 -7.60
CA GLY A 245 16.55 12.04 -7.47
C GLY A 245 16.84 12.57 -6.07
N GLY A 246 16.14 12.11 -5.03
CA GLY A 246 16.35 12.51 -3.65
C GLY A 246 17.69 12.06 -3.05
N LYS A 247 18.15 12.80 -2.02
CA LYS A 247 19.31 12.40 -1.20
C LYS A 247 19.02 11.13 -0.40
N ILE A 248 20.07 10.40 -0.06
CA ILE A 248 20.01 9.26 0.86
C ILE A 248 20.21 9.76 2.29
N TYR A 249 19.34 9.34 3.21
CA TYR A 249 19.36 9.67 4.63
C TYR A 249 19.62 8.43 5.48
N ILE A 250 20.22 8.63 6.65
CA ILE A 250 20.37 7.64 7.71
C ILE A 250 19.56 8.07 8.92
N TYR A 251 18.74 7.15 9.43
CA TYR A 251 17.91 7.32 10.60
C TYR A 251 18.35 6.37 11.71
N GLN A 252 18.76 6.95 12.84
CA GLN A 252 19.29 6.20 14.00
C GLN A 252 18.20 5.76 14.98
N SER A 253 16.93 5.84 14.56
CA SER A 253 15.79 5.45 15.38
C SER A 253 15.64 6.30 16.66
N ASP A 254 15.97 7.57 16.56
CA ASP A 254 15.76 8.60 17.58
C ASP A 254 14.65 9.54 17.12
N THR A 255 13.59 9.69 17.89
CA THR A 255 12.45 10.55 17.54
C THR A 255 12.73 12.03 17.73
N ASP A 256 13.75 12.37 18.54
CA ASP A 256 14.14 13.75 18.80
C ASP A 256 15.04 14.31 17.68
N THR A 257 15.65 13.43 16.88
CA THR A 257 16.57 13.79 15.79
C THR A 257 16.06 13.29 14.43
N ALA A 258 15.97 14.18 13.43
CA ALA A 258 15.61 13.80 12.07
C ALA A 258 16.65 12.85 11.45
N PRO A 259 16.25 12.05 10.45
CA PRO A 259 17.21 11.41 9.56
C PRO A 259 18.14 12.45 8.93
N THR A 260 19.44 12.18 8.97
CA THR A 260 20.48 13.07 8.43
C THR A 260 20.98 12.56 7.09
N VAL A 261 21.51 13.45 6.25
CA VAL A 261 22.06 13.04 4.95
C VAL A 261 23.23 12.07 5.16
N LEU A 262 23.18 10.91 4.52
CA LEU A 262 24.23 9.91 4.58
C LEU A 262 25.50 10.46 3.93
N THR A 263 26.56 10.59 4.72
CA THR A 263 27.83 11.18 4.28
C THR A 263 28.45 10.39 3.12
N ASN A 264 28.97 11.11 2.12
CA ASN A 264 29.58 10.59 0.89
C ASN A 264 28.69 9.69 0.02
N ALA A 265 27.41 9.53 0.35
CA ALA A 265 26.47 8.81 -0.49
C ALA A 265 26.20 9.57 -1.80
N PRO A 266 25.72 8.88 -2.86
CA PRO A 266 25.22 9.53 -4.06
C PRO A 266 24.21 10.64 -3.72
N THR A 267 24.33 11.77 -4.41
CA THR A 267 23.48 12.94 -4.18
C THR A 267 22.07 12.77 -4.74
N GLU A 268 21.89 11.81 -5.67
CA GLU A 268 20.62 11.49 -6.33
C GLU A 268 20.39 9.97 -6.25
N SER A 269 19.19 9.58 -5.83
CA SER A 269 18.77 8.19 -5.67
C SER A 269 17.26 8.05 -5.82
N ASP A 270 16.82 7.12 -6.68
CA ASP A 270 15.40 6.81 -6.85
C ASP A 270 14.94 5.68 -5.93
N TYR A 271 15.83 4.76 -5.62
CA TYR A 271 15.53 3.60 -4.79
C TYR A 271 16.77 3.14 -4.02
N VAL A 272 16.60 2.87 -2.73
CA VAL A 272 17.63 2.30 -1.86
C VAL A 272 17.16 0.99 -1.25
N PHE A 273 18.07 0.02 -1.17
CA PHE A 273 17.89 -1.21 -0.40
C PHE A 273 19.23 -1.70 0.14
N ILE A 274 19.18 -2.65 1.09
CA ILE A 274 20.38 -3.21 1.71
C ILE A 274 20.44 -4.70 1.36
N ASP A 275 21.62 -5.15 0.94
CA ASP A 275 21.97 -6.56 0.83
C ASP A 275 23.44 -6.77 1.19
N GLN A 276 23.78 -7.94 1.72
CA GLN A 276 25.14 -8.30 2.16
C GLN A 276 25.82 -7.29 3.09
N ASN A 277 25.06 -6.50 3.87
CA ASN A 277 25.56 -5.42 4.71
C ASN A 277 26.25 -4.29 3.90
N ALA A 278 25.76 -4.02 2.70
CA ALA A 278 26.10 -2.88 1.85
C ALA A 278 24.82 -2.12 1.49
N VAL A 279 24.92 -0.80 1.39
CA VAL A 279 23.82 0.06 0.92
C VAL A 279 23.87 0.08 -0.60
N ILE A 280 22.74 -0.18 -1.26
CA ILE A 280 22.63 -0.20 -2.73
C ILE A 280 21.66 0.89 -3.15
N SER A 281 22.13 1.79 -4.00
CA SER A 281 21.36 2.89 -4.59
C SER A 281 21.16 2.66 -6.08
N LEU A 282 19.93 2.85 -6.54
CA LEU A 282 19.54 2.82 -7.94
C LEU A 282 19.14 4.23 -8.37
N TYR A 283 19.63 4.68 -9.52
CA TYR A 283 19.27 5.97 -10.11
C TYR A 283 19.48 5.91 -11.62
N GLY A 284 18.43 6.21 -12.40
CA GLY A 284 18.44 5.94 -13.83
C GLY A 284 18.82 4.48 -14.12
N ASN A 285 19.77 4.25 -15.02
CA ASN A 285 20.35 2.95 -15.33
C ASN A 285 21.62 2.60 -14.52
N SER A 286 21.94 3.39 -13.49
CA SER A 286 23.14 3.22 -12.65
C SER A 286 22.84 2.47 -11.36
N ILE A 287 23.76 1.58 -10.98
CA ILE A 287 23.77 0.86 -9.71
C ILE A 287 25.02 1.29 -8.96
N LYS A 288 24.86 1.84 -7.75
CA LYS A 288 25.98 2.18 -6.86
C LYS A 288 25.81 1.46 -5.53
N THR A 289 26.91 0.98 -4.97
CA THR A 289 26.91 0.24 -3.70
C THR A 289 28.01 0.76 -2.78
N SER A 290 27.69 0.90 -1.49
CA SER A 290 28.68 1.17 -0.46
C SER A 290 29.57 -0.04 -0.22
N THR A 291 30.72 0.16 0.41
CA THR A 291 31.52 -0.96 0.90
C THR A 291 30.74 -1.73 1.98
N ARG A 292 31.03 -3.02 2.08
CA ARG A 292 30.39 -3.88 3.08
C ARG A 292 30.80 -3.46 4.49
N GLY A 293 29.82 -3.20 5.35
CA GLY A 293 30.04 -2.81 6.75
C GLY A 293 30.26 -1.32 6.99
N ASP A 294 30.33 -0.51 5.94
CA ASP A 294 30.42 0.94 6.06
C ASP A 294 29.55 1.62 4.99
N ALA A 295 28.51 2.32 5.44
CA ALA A 295 27.56 3.01 4.57
C ALA A 295 28.10 4.33 4.00
N THR A 296 29.29 4.77 4.40
CA THR A 296 29.88 6.07 4.03
C THR A 296 31.02 5.97 3.01
N GLU A 297 31.41 4.77 2.61
CA GLU A 297 32.46 4.55 1.61
C GLU A 297 31.86 3.98 0.31
N TRP A 298 31.83 4.78 -0.74
CA TRP A 298 31.19 4.47 -2.02
C TRP A 298 32.17 4.41 -3.19
N THR A 299 33.47 4.65 -2.95
CA THR A 299 34.48 4.73 -4.00
C THR A 299 35.09 3.35 -4.26
N PRO A 300 34.95 2.79 -5.47
CA PRO A 300 35.60 1.52 -5.81
C PRO A 300 37.13 1.65 -5.77
N SER A 301 37.77 0.75 -5.04
CA SER A 301 39.23 0.68 -4.91
C SER A 301 39.67 -0.78 -4.67
N PRO A 302 40.95 -1.12 -4.85
CA PRO A 302 41.44 -2.47 -4.54
C PRO A 302 41.25 -2.92 -3.08
N THR A 303 40.99 -1.99 -2.17
CA THR A 303 40.81 -2.24 -0.73
C THR A 303 39.37 -2.09 -0.26
N THR A 304 38.47 -1.58 -1.10
CA THR A 304 37.04 -1.41 -0.78
C THR A 304 36.20 -2.45 -1.51
N LEU A 305 35.03 -2.74 -0.96
CA LEU A 305 34.03 -3.60 -1.60
C LEU A 305 32.90 -2.76 -2.23
N ALA A 306 33.14 -1.47 -2.44
CA ALA A 306 32.23 -0.60 -3.16
C ALA A 306 32.21 -0.96 -4.66
N PHE A 307 31.05 -0.87 -5.27
CA PHE A 307 30.82 -1.21 -6.67
C PHE A 307 29.93 -0.16 -7.31
N GLN A 308 30.25 0.21 -8.55
CA GLN A 308 29.47 1.11 -9.37
C GLN A 308 29.45 0.57 -10.80
N ASP A 309 28.28 0.58 -11.43
CA ASP A 309 28.09 0.13 -12.80
C ASP A 309 26.91 0.86 -13.45
N GLU A 310 26.95 0.98 -14.77
CA GLU A 310 25.86 1.52 -15.59
C GLU A 310 25.43 0.45 -16.58
N ILE A 311 24.18 0.01 -16.49
CA ILE A 311 23.72 -1.13 -17.27
C ILE A 311 23.31 -0.67 -18.66
N GLU A 312 24.11 -1.03 -19.67
CA GLU A 312 23.83 -0.70 -21.06
C GLU A 312 22.50 -1.34 -21.52
N GLY A 313 21.63 -0.52 -22.12
CA GLY A 313 20.33 -0.94 -22.63
C GLY A 313 19.23 -1.14 -21.56
N ALA A 314 19.52 -0.88 -20.29
CA ALA A 314 18.52 -0.77 -19.24
C ALA A 314 17.84 0.60 -19.27
N GLU A 315 16.54 0.63 -19.00
CA GLU A 315 15.82 1.85 -18.62
C GLU A 315 16.04 2.17 -17.13
N ASP A 316 15.37 3.21 -16.65
CA ASP A 316 15.42 3.62 -15.26
C ASP A 316 14.95 2.49 -14.33
N PHE A 317 15.79 2.18 -13.34
CA PHE A 317 15.46 1.22 -12.29
C PHE A 317 14.37 1.79 -11.37
N VAL A 318 13.29 1.03 -11.21
CA VAL A 318 12.10 1.43 -10.47
C VAL A 318 12.14 0.96 -9.02
N CYS A 319 12.53 -0.29 -8.79
CA CYS A 319 12.60 -0.93 -7.47
C CYS A 319 13.42 -2.24 -7.50
N ALA A 320 13.62 -2.83 -6.32
CA ALA A 320 14.26 -4.13 -6.17
C ALA A 320 13.54 -5.02 -5.13
N THR A 321 13.65 -6.35 -5.30
CA THR A 321 13.22 -7.34 -4.29
C THR A 321 14.23 -8.47 -4.17
N ASN A 322 14.39 -9.05 -2.98
CA ASN A 322 15.29 -10.18 -2.77
C ASN A 322 14.55 -11.53 -2.85
N VAL A 323 15.11 -12.46 -3.62
CA VAL A 323 14.62 -13.83 -3.75
C VAL A 323 15.80 -14.78 -3.56
N ARG A 324 15.80 -15.54 -2.46
CA ARG A 324 16.78 -16.61 -2.17
C ARG A 324 18.25 -16.15 -2.31
N GLY A 325 18.56 -14.92 -1.91
CA GLY A 325 19.92 -14.37 -1.98
C GLY A 325 20.33 -13.80 -3.34
N THR A 326 19.37 -13.66 -4.28
CA THR A 326 19.53 -12.92 -5.52
C THR A 326 18.58 -11.72 -5.50
N ASN A 327 19.07 -10.52 -5.78
CA ASN A 327 18.21 -9.35 -5.91
C ASN A 327 17.66 -9.30 -7.34
N LEU A 328 16.35 -9.12 -7.47
CA LEU A 328 15.71 -8.75 -8.73
C LEU A 328 15.62 -7.24 -8.78
N LEU A 329 16.18 -6.64 -9.82
CA LEU A 329 16.06 -5.22 -10.13
C LEU A 329 15.06 -5.06 -11.27
N PHE A 330 14.08 -4.18 -11.10
CA PHE A 330 13.00 -3.98 -12.07
C PHE A 330 13.15 -2.63 -12.76
N THR A 331 12.98 -2.61 -14.07
CA THR A 331 12.68 -1.40 -14.84
C THR A 331 11.20 -1.43 -15.26
N SER A 332 10.78 -0.45 -16.07
CA SER A 332 9.40 -0.43 -16.60
C SER A 332 9.09 -1.61 -17.53
N ASN A 333 10.12 -2.19 -18.19
CA ASN A 333 9.96 -3.20 -19.24
C ASN A 333 10.91 -4.41 -19.14
N GLN A 334 11.90 -4.38 -18.25
CA GLN A 334 12.95 -5.40 -18.13
C GLN A 334 13.21 -5.73 -16.67
N ILE A 335 13.81 -6.90 -16.44
CA ILE A 335 14.17 -7.39 -15.12
C ILE A 335 15.61 -7.90 -15.16
N TYR A 336 16.37 -7.57 -14.13
CA TYR A 336 17.76 -7.97 -13.96
C TYR A 336 17.93 -8.72 -12.65
N THR A 337 18.83 -9.70 -12.63
CA THR A 337 19.38 -10.27 -11.40
C THR A 337 20.62 -9.48 -11.01
N PHE A 338 20.78 -9.25 -9.71
CA PHE A 338 21.93 -8.59 -9.11
C PHE A 338 22.38 -9.38 -7.88
N LYS A 339 23.57 -9.97 -7.96
CA LYS A 339 24.05 -10.92 -6.96
C LYS A 339 25.49 -10.63 -6.56
N TYR A 340 25.76 -10.74 -5.26
CA TYR A 340 27.11 -10.69 -4.72
C TYR A 340 27.88 -11.98 -5.04
N VAL A 341 29.07 -11.86 -5.61
CA VAL A 341 29.93 -12.98 -5.99
C VAL A 341 31.29 -12.93 -5.30
N GLY A 342 31.75 -11.73 -4.92
CA GLY A 342 33.06 -11.52 -4.30
C GLY A 342 34.15 -11.20 -5.33
N LEU A 343 35.38 -10.97 -4.85
CA LEU A 343 36.49 -10.52 -5.71
C LEU A 343 36.84 -11.56 -6.80
N PRO A 344 37.20 -11.14 -8.02
CA PRO A 344 37.42 -9.75 -8.47
C PRO A 344 36.14 -9.00 -8.87
N ASN A 345 35.06 -9.71 -9.21
CA ASN A 345 33.79 -9.10 -9.62
C ASN A 345 32.81 -9.11 -8.45
N ILE A 346 32.86 -8.06 -7.63
CA ILE A 346 32.14 -7.97 -6.35
C ILE A 346 30.65 -8.31 -6.52
N TRP A 347 30.02 -7.72 -7.54
CA TRP A 347 28.64 -7.97 -7.94
C TRP A 347 28.57 -8.35 -9.41
N ILE A 348 27.58 -9.18 -9.76
CA ILE A 348 27.25 -9.52 -11.14
C ILE A 348 25.79 -9.16 -11.40
N THR A 349 25.57 -8.39 -12.47
CA THR A 349 24.26 -8.08 -13.02
C THR A 349 23.99 -8.94 -14.24
N SER A 350 22.80 -9.51 -14.38
CA SER A 350 22.43 -10.28 -15.58
C SER A 350 20.94 -10.12 -15.89
N LYS A 351 20.63 -9.85 -17.15
CA LYS A 351 19.24 -9.66 -17.62
C LYS A 351 18.47 -10.99 -17.58
N LEU A 352 17.23 -10.95 -17.09
CA LEU A 352 16.26 -12.03 -17.23
C LEU A 352 15.44 -11.82 -18.51
N ASP A 353 15.22 -12.91 -19.26
CA ASP A 353 14.49 -12.87 -20.53
C ASP A 353 12.98 -12.75 -20.29
N VAL A 354 12.51 -11.50 -20.13
CA VAL A 354 11.11 -11.13 -19.93
C VAL A 354 10.82 -9.85 -20.72
N LEU A 355 9.65 -9.79 -21.35
CA LEU A 355 9.18 -8.65 -22.14
C LEU A 355 8.26 -7.68 -21.37
N ASP A 356 8.10 -7.88 -20.05
CA ASP A 356 7.33 -6.99 -19.18
C ASP A 356 8.11 -6.73 -17.89
N GLY A 357 8.06 -5.49 -17.40
CA GLY A 357 8.73 -5.03 -16.20
C GLY A 357 7.76 -4.95 -15.02
N ILE A 358 7.91 -3.91 -14.20
CA ILE A 358 7.02 -3.63 -13.08
C ILE A 358 6.17 -2.38 -13.33
N ILE A 359 4.89 -2.42 -12.94
CA ILE A 359 3.98 -1.28 -13.12
C ILE A 359 4.25 -0.13 -12.14
N ALA A 360 4.70 -0.43 -10.92
CA ALA A 360 4.91 0.54 -9.85
C ALA A 360 5.95 0.06 -8.83
N ARG A 361 6.59 1.01 -8.14
CA ARG A 361 7.69 0.78 -7.18
C ARG A 361 7.36 -0.23 -6.08
N ASN A 362 6.12 -0.21 -5.57
CA ASN A 362 5.70 -1.09 -4.47
C ASN A 362 4.84 -2.29 -4.95
N ALA A 363 4.72 -2.53 -6.26
CA ALA A 363 3.88 -3.59 -6.84
C ALA A 363 4.53 -4.99 -6.85
N VAL A 364 5.59 -5.18 -6.05
CA VAL A 364 6.32 -6.44 -5.90
C VAL A 364 6.43 -6.83 -4.43
N VAL A 365 6.28 -8.12 -4.14
CA VAL A 365 6.50 -8.69 -2.81
C VAL A 365 7.20 -10.05 -2.91
N SER A 366 8.02 -10.36 -1.91
CA SER A 366 8.67 -11.67 -1.76
C SER A 366 7.99 -12.46 -0.64
N ALA A 367 7.50 -13.66 -0.96
CA ALA A 367 6.85 -14.57 -0.04
C ALA A 367 7.45 -15.97 -0.18
N SER A 368 7.88 -16.57 0.94
CA SER A 368 8.45 -17.93 0.97
C SER A 368 9.58 -18.18 -0.05
N GLY A 369 10.39 -17.16 -0.33
CA GLY A 369 11.49 -17.25 -1.29
C GLY A 369 11.04 -17.28 -2.75
N VAL A 370 9.87 -16.71 -3.06
CA VAL A 370 9.31 -16.50 -4.39
C VAL A 370 8.89 -15.04 -4.50
N ALA A 371 9.24 -14.36 -5.60
CA ALA A 371 8.74 -13.03 -5.89
C ALA A 371 7.43 -13.10 -6.68
N PHE A 372 6.47 -12.26 -6.29
CA PHE A 372 5.22 -12.02 -7.00
C PHE A 372 5.13 -10.53 -7.30
N TRP A 373 4.81 -10.17 -8.54
CA TRP A 373 4.63 -8.77 -8.90
C TRP A 373 3.55 -8.57 -9.97
N MET A 374 3.08 -7.34 -10.05
CA MET A 374 2.23 -6.86 -11.12
C MET A 374 3.08 -6.15 -12.17
N GLY A 375 3.12 -6.71 -13.38
CA GLY A 375 3.68 -6.04 -14.56
C GLY A 375 2.66 -5.11 -15.20
N ASN A 376 2.99 -4.59 -16.39
CA ASN A 376 2.08 -3.67 -17.09
C ASN A 376 0.87 -4.40 -17.68
N ASN A 377 1.06 -5.67 -18.06
CA ASN A 377 0.09 -6.45 -18.81
C ASN A 377 -0.37 -7.73 -18.08
N ASN A 378 0.41 -8.26 -17.13
CA ASN A 378 0.04 -9.45 -16.40
C ASN A 378 0.66 -9.50 -15.00
N PHE A 379 0.27 -10.50 -14.21
CA PHE A 379 0.91 -10.84 -12.94
C PHE A 379 1.96 -11.93 -13.17
N TYR A 380 3.09 -11.81 -12.48
CA TYR A 380 4.24 -12.67 -12.69
C TYR A 380 4.77 -13.24 -11.39
N VAL A 381 5.45 -14.38 -11.53
CA VAL A 381 6.10 -15.11 -10.44
C VAL A 381 7.52 -15.51 -10.83
N TYR A 382 8.42 -15.47 -9.85
CA TYR A 382 9.81 -15.92 -9.99
C TYR A 382 10.28 -16.64 -8.73
N ASP A 383 10.68 -17.91 -8.88
CA ASP A 383 11.13 -18.80 -7.80
C ASP A 383 12.64 -19.09 -7.82
N GLY A 384 13.39 -18.41 -8.69
CA GLY A 384 14.81 -18.66 -8.96
C GLY A 384 15.08 -19.28 -10.34
N GLY A 385 14.05 -19.72 -11.06
CA GLY A 385 14.17 -20.28 -12.42
C GLY A 385 13.90 -19.25 -13.51
N ILE A 386 12.81 -19.44 -14.25
CA ILE A 386 12.35 -18.56 -15.33
C ILE A 386 11.12 -17.80 -14.82
N VAL A 387 11.01 -16.53 -15.20
CA VAL A 387 9.81 -15.74 -14.91
C VAL A 387 8.61 -16.33 -15.64
N SER A 388 7.53 -16.58 -14.90
CA SER A 388 6.29 -17.15 -15.43
C SER A 388 5.13 -16.22 -15.11
N ALA A 389 4.18 -16.10 -16.04
CA ALA A 389 2.91 -15.42 -15.75
C ALA A 389 2.08 -16.31 -14.80
N ILE A 390 1.44 -15.70 -13.80
CA ILE A 390 0.55 -16.42 -12.89
C ILE A 390 -0.74 -16.73 -13.67
N PRO A 391 -1.20 -17.99 -13.73
CA PRO A 391 -2.42 -18.34 -14.45
C PRO A 391 -3.63 -17.56 -13.94
N ASN A 392 -4.11 -16.61 -14.75
CA ASN A 392 -5.33 -15.85 -14.55
C ASN A 392 -5.70 -15.12 -15.84
N ASN A 393 -6.74 -15.53 -16.54
CA ASN A 393 -7.15 -14.84 -17.76
C ASN A 393 -8.27 -13.82 -17.48
N THR A 394 -9.38 -14.24 -16.90
CA THR A 394 -10.59 -13.41 -16.79
C THR A 394 -10.47 -12.22 -15.83
N LEU A 395 -9.94 -12.44 -14.63
CA LEU A 395 -9.79 -11.37 -13.63
C LEU A 395 -8.65 -10.42 -14.03
N SER A 396 -7.57 -10.97 -14.58
CA SER A 396 -6.49 -10.18 -15.17
C SER A 396 -7.03 -9.23 -16.25
N ASP A 397 -7.81 -9.75 -17.20
CA ASP A 397 -8.44 -8.94 -18.26
C ASP A 397 -9.35 -7.85 -17.69
N TYR A 398 -10.17 -8.16 -16.68
CA TYR A 398 -11.01 -7.17 -16.01
C TYR A 398 -10.18 -6.03 -15.40
N ILE A 399 -9.10 -6.36 -14.68
CA ILE A 399 -8.24 -5.39 -14.01
C ILE A 399 -7.55 -4.50 -15.04
N PHE A 400 -6.86 -5.08 -16.03
CA PHE A 400 -6.05 -4.32 -16.97
C PHE A 400 -6.87 -3.50 -17.97
N LYS A 401 -8.16 -3.83 -18.17
CA LYS A 401 -9.13 -3.03 -18.93
C LYS A 401 -9.67 -1.85 -18.14
N ASN A 402 -9.80 -1.96 -16.81
CA ASN A 402 -10.45 -0.96 -15.95
C ASN A 402 -9.48 -0.15 -15.07
N ILE A 403 -8.20 -0.50 -15.01
CA ILE A 403 -7.18 0.21 -14.23
C ILE A 403 -6.98 1.67 -14.69
N ASN A 404 -6.88 2.59 -13.73
CA ASN A 404 -6.47 3.96 -13.99
C ASN A 404 -4.95 4.03 -14.20
N ARG A 405 -4.50 4.02 -15.45
CA ARG A 405 -3.07 4.05 -15.80
C ARG A 405 -2.33 5.29 -15.31
N THR A 406 -3.01 6.44 -15.19
CA THR A 406 -2.37 7.69 -14.71
C THR A 406 -1.95 7.58 -13.25
N SER A 407 -2.68 6.80 -12.45
CA SER A 407 -2.43 6.58 -11.04
C SER A 407 -1.78 5.22 -10.75
N ALA A 408 -1.45 4.44 -11.78
CA ALA A 408 -0.92 3.09 -11.63
C ALA A 408 0.41 3.05 -10.87
N ARG A 409 1.22 4.12 -10.91
CA ARG A 409 2.47 4.26 -10.14
C ARG A 409 2.28 4.21 -8.61
N LYS A 410 1.05 4.28 -8.11
CA LYS A 410 0.70 4.19 -6.68
C LYS A 410 0.32 2.76 -6.22
N ILE A 411 0.28 1.81 -7.15
CA ILE A 411 -0.01 0.41 -6.84
C ILE A 411 1.03 -0.12 -5.85
N HIS A 412 0.54 -0.81 -4.83
CA HIS A 412 1.37 -1.46 -3.85
C HIS A 412 0.86 -2.87 -3.57
N SER A 413 1.75 -3.69 -3.03
CA SER A 413 1.48 -5.07 -2.69
C SER A 413 1.93 -5.40 -1.27
N PHE A 414 1.28 -6.38 -0.66
CA PHE A 414 1.73 -6.94 0.61
C PHE A 414 1.42 -8.44 0.68
N VAL A 415 2.08 -9.11 1.61
CA VAL A 415 1.87 -10.53 1.87
C VAL A 415 1.21 -10.71 3.23
N ASN A 416 0.08 -11.41 3.25
CA ASN A 416 -0.52 -11.92 4.47
C ASN A 416 -0.02 -13.36 4.68
N ARG A 417 0.98 -13.52 5.54
CA ARG A 417 1.65 -14.82 5.75
C ARG A 417 0.77 -15.83 6.47
N GLU A 418 -0.14 -15.39 7.32
CA GLU A 418 -1.04 -16.28 8.07
C GLU A 418 -1.95 -17.06 7.12
N TYR A 419 -2.40 -16.43 6.03
CA TYR A 419 -3.35 -17.00 5.08
C TYR A 419 -2.74 -17.39 3.75
N ASN A 420 -1.42 -17.22 3.59
CA ASN A 420 -0.70 -17.46 2.35
C ASN A 420 -1.23 -16.66 1.15
N GLU A 421 -1.56 -15.38 1.38
CA GLU A 421 -2.14 -14.50 0.37
C GLU A 421 -1.15 -13.40 -0.02
N VAL A 422 -1.01 -13.14 -1.32
CA VAL A 422 -0.39 -11.91 -1.84
C VAL A 422 -1.49 -10.99 -2.34
N TRP A 423 -1.45 -9.74 -1.91
CA TRP A 423 -2.43 -8.72 -2.23
C TRP A 423 -1.80 -7.63 -3.09
N TRP A 424 -2.57 -7.10 -4.04
CA TRP A 424 -2.26 -5.87 -4.78
C TRP A 424 -3.43 -4.91 -4.67
N PHE A 425 -3.15 -3.67 -4.27
CA PHE A 425 -4.13 -2.59 -4.26
C PHE A 425 -3.98 -1.73 -5.51
N ILE A 426 -5.10 -1.49 -6.19
CA ILE A 426 -5.16 -0.95 -7.54
C ILE A 426 -6.16 0.23 -7.60
N PRO A 427 -5.79 1.35 -8.25
CA PRO A 427 -6.76 2.39 -8.60
C PRO A 427 -7.56 1.94 -9.83
N LEU A 428 -8.84 1.63 -9.63
CA LEU A 428 -9.74 1.17 -10.68
C LEU A 428 -10.68 2.31 -11.13
N GLY A 429 -11.04 2.34 -12.41
CA GLY A 429 -11.93 3.33 -13.00
C GLY A 429 -11.28 4.72 -13.07
N THR A 430 -11.97 5.73 -12.54
CA THR A 430 -11.48 7.12 -12.51
C THR A 430 -10.83 7.50 -11.17
N ASN A 431 -10.65 6.54 -10.25
CA ASN A 431 -10.09 6.81 -8.93
C ASN A 431 -8.60 7.17 -9.03
N THR A 432 -8.19 8.21 -8.29
CA THR A 432 -6.80 8.66 -8.22
C THR A 432 -6.01 8.00 -7.09
N GLU A 433 -6.68 7.25 -6.23
CA GLU A 433 -6.11 6.45 -5.14
C GLU A 433 -6.61 5.01 -5.25
N CYS A 434 -5.90 4.06 -4.65
CA CYS A 434 -6.30 2.66 -4.70
C CYS A 434 -7.62 2.44 -3.97
N ASN A 435 -8.57 1.77 -4.63
CA ASN A 435 -9.91 1.48 -4.11
C ASN A 435 -10.29 0.00 -4.26
N TYR A 436 -9.52 -0.74 -5.06
CA TYR A 436 -9.75 -2.14 -5.40
C TYR A 436 -8.55 -2.95 -4.95
N TYR A 437 -8.78 -4.20 -4.54
CA TYR A 437 -7.71 -5.15 -4.30
C TYR A 437 -7.94 -6.41 -5.10
N VAL A 438 -6.84 -7.05 -5.47
CA VAL A 438 -6.81 -8.43 -5.94
C VAL A 438 -5.86 -9.20 -5.04
N LYS A 439 -6.21 -10.43 -4.71
CA LYS A 439 -5.37 -11.31 -3.91
C LYS A 439 -5.25 -12.68 -4.53
N TYR A 440 -4.07 -13.26 -4.37
CA TYR A 440 -3.70 -14.58 -4.87
C TYR A 440 -3.23 -15.45 -3.72
N ASN A 441 -3.86 -16.62 -3.56
CA ASN A 441 -3.36 -17.62 -2.63
C ASN A 441 -2.26 -18.45 -3.31
N TYR A 442 -1.02 -18.30 -2.85
CA TYR A 442 0.14 -18.93 -3.51
C TYR A 442 0.33 -20.41 -3.17
N ILE A 443 -0.49 -20.99 -2.28
CA ILE A 443 -0.48 -22.42 -1.96
C ILE A 443 -1.56 -23.16 -2.74
N TYR A 444 -2.77 -22.63 -2.77
CA TYR A 444 -3.93 -23.26 -3.41
C TYR A 444 -4.21 -22.76 -4.83
N SER A 445 -3.50 -21.72 -5.28
CA SER A 445 -3.54 -21.19 -6.65
C SER A 445 -4.93 -20.74 -7.12
N PHE A 446 -5.59 -19.92 -6.30
CA PHE A 446 -6.83 -19.23 -6.70
C PHE A 446 -6.74 -17.73 -6.45
N TRP A 447 -7.59 -16.99 -7.15
CA TRP A 447 -7.67 -15.54 -7.11
C TRP A 447 -8.96 -15.08 -6.46
N GLU A 448 -8.91 -13.94 -5.79
CA GLU A 448 -10.08 -13.27 -5.24
C GLU A 448 -9.91 -11.77 -5.37
N ASP A 449 -11.01 -11.03 -5.39
CA ASP A 449 -10.99 -9.58 -5.51
C ASP A 449 -11.99 -8.91 -4.57
N GLY A 450 -12.00 -7.58 -4.60
CA GLY A 450 -12.97 -6.79 -3.88
C GLY A 450 -12.57 -5.32 -3.81
N PHE A 451 -13.39 -4.55 -3.09
CA PHE A 451 -13.21 -3.13 -2.90
C PHE A 451 -12.79 -2.83 -1.46
N TRP A 452 -11.61 -2.25 -1.33
CA TRP A 452 -11.12 -1.69 -0.08
C TRP A 452 -10.07 -0.62 -0.39
N SER A 453 -10.32 0.60 0.09
CA SER A 453 -9.40 1.71 -0.11
C SER A 453 -8.27 1.69 0.90
N ARG A 454 -7.06 1.39 0.42
CA ARG A 454 -5.81 1.45 1.17
C ARG A 454 -4.73 2.09 0.32
N THR A 455 -3.88 2.91 0.94
CA THR A 455 -2.88 3.73 0.24
C THR A 455 -1.46 3.18 0.38
N SER A 456 -1.21 2.45 1.46
CA SER A 456 0.02 1.72 1.69
C SER A 456 -0.19 0.58 2.68
N SER A 457 0.79 -0.32 2.71
CA SER A 457 0.77 -1.54 3.52
C SER A 457 2.14 -1.80 4.13
N GLU A 458 2.14 -2.40 5.31
CA GLU A 458 3.34 -2.81 6.04
C GLU A 458 4.22 -3.77 5.22
N THR A 459 5.49 -3.39 5.02
CA THR A 459 6.51 -4.21 4.36
C THR A 459 7.89 -3.98 4.98
N PRO A 460 8.64 -5.02 5.38
CA PRO A 460 8.19 -6.42 5.48
C PRO A 460 7.09 -6.57 6.54
N LEU A 461 6.24 -7.59 6.44
CA LEU A 461 5.32 -7.89 7.53
C LEU A 461 6.10 -8.45 8.73
N HIS A 462 6.00 -7.84 9.92
CA HIS A 462 6.54 -8.43 11.14
C HIS A 462 5.66 -9.59 11.64
N LEU A 463 6.08 -10.34 12.67
CA LEU A 463 5.34 -11.49 13.22
C LEU A 463 4.00 -11.13 13.89
N THR A 464 3.55 -9.88 13.77
CA THR A 464 2.23 -9.46 14.23
C THR A 464 1.16 -10.07 13.34
N THR A 465 0.15 -10.70 13.95
CA THR A 465 -1.02 -11.26 13.24
C THR A 465 -1.90 -10.18 12.62
N THR A 466 -1.67 -8.90 12.96
CA THR A 466 -2.46 -7.75 12.51
C THR A 466 -1.60 -6.79 11.67
N PRO A 467 -1.58 -6.91 10.33
CA PRO A 467 -0.81 -6.01 9.47
C PRO A 467 -1.29 -4.56 9.57
N LEU A 468 -0.37 -3.60 9.48
CA LEU A 468 -0.72 -2.18 9.38
C LEU A 468 -0.93 -1.75 7.91
N LEU A 469 -2.03 -1.04 7.65
CA LEU A 469 -2.29 -0.40 6.36
C LEU A 469 -2.84 1.00 6.60
N THR A 470 -2.64 1.92 5.65
CA THR A 470 -3.19 3.28 5.72
C THR A 470 -4.38 3.45 4.81
N GLY A 471 -5.38 4.22 5.25
CA GLY A 471 -6.54 4.58 4.43
C GLY A 471 -6.29 5.79 3.53
N ASN A 472 -7.31 6.20 2.77
CA ASN A 472 -7.34 7.46 2.02
C ASN A 472 -7.65 8.67 2.93
N ASP A 473 -7.97 8.41 4.19
CA ASP A 473 -8.49 9.29 5.22
C ASP A 473 -7.44 9.67 6.27
N THR A 474 -6.15 9.51 5.93
CA THR A 474 -5.00 9.85 6.78
C THR A 474 -4.89 9.11 8.13
N TYR A 475 -5.57 7.97 8.26
CA TYR A 475 -5.43 7.10 9.43
C TYR A 475 -4.70 5.79 9.12
N ILE A 476 -4.11 5.23 10.17
CA ILE A 476 -3.45 3.91 10.18
C ILE A 476 -4.45 2.91 10.76
N TYR A 477 -4.59 1.78 10.10
CA TYR A 477 -5.51 0.71 10.47
C TYR A 477 -4.75 -0.57 10.76
N LYS A 478 -5.11 -1.23 11.86
CA LYS A 478 -4.75 -2.62 12.12
C LYS A 478 -5.75 -3.51 11.40
N HIS A 479 -5.27 -4.28 10.43
CA HIS A 479 -6.05 -5.29 9.71
C HIS A 479 -6.05 -6.62 10.44
N GLU A 480 -6.98 -7.50 10.07
CA GLU A 480 -7.21 -8.80 10.73
C GLU A 480 -7.52 -8.64 12.23
N SER A 481 -8.13 -7.50 12.61
CA SER A 481 -8.46 -7.15 13.98
C SER A 481 -9.96 -6.94 14.11
N GLY A 482 -10.58 -7.66 15.05
CA GLY A 482 -12.04 -7.69 15.17
C GLY A 482 -12.74 -8.25 13.92
N VAL A 483 -14.01 -7.91 13.76
CA VAL A 483 -14.88 -8.39 12.66
C VAL A 483 -15.62 -7.26 11.94
N ASN A 484 -15.36 -6.01 12.36
CA ASN A 484 -16.00 -4.78 11.89
C ASN A 484 -15.00 -3.92 11.09
N ASP A 485 -15.50 -2.95 10.34
CA ASP A 485 -14.73 -1.90 9.63
C ASP A 485 -14.73 -0.64 10.51
N ASP A 486 -13.81 -0.58 11.47
CA ASP A 486 -13.64 0.53 12.43
C ASP A 486 -14.93 0.92 13.16
N GLY A 487 -15.59 -0.08 13.76
CA GLY A 487 -16.88 0.09 14.45
C GLY A 487 -18.10 0.16 13.54
N SER A 488 -17.93 0.06 12.21
CA SER A 488 -19.01 -0.09 11.23
C SER A 488 -19.16 -1.53 10.75
N ALA A 489 -20.35 -1.92 10.29
CA ALA A 489 -20.56 -3.23 9.69
C ALA A 489 -19.72 -3.35 8.42
N MET A 490 -19.06 -4.49 8.24
CA MET A 490 -18.24 -4.72 7.06
C MET A 490 -19.14 -5.06 5.85
N ASN A 491 -18.74 -4.62 4.65
CA ASN A 491 -19.50 -4.87 3.41
C ASN A 491 -19.04 -6.15 2.71
N GLU A 492 -18.99 -7.27 3.41
CA GLU A 492 -18.64 -8.57 2.83
C GLU A 492 -19.77 -9.17 2.01
N TYR A 493 -19.42 -9.75 0.86
CA TYR A 493 -20.34 -10.60 0.14
C TYR A 493 -19.61 -11.58 -0.79
N ALA A 494 -20.31 -12.63 -1.20
CA ALA A 494 -19.89 -13.52 -2.28
C ALA A 494 -21.10 -13.96 -3.12
N ILE A 495 -20.96 -13.91 -4.45
CA ILE A 495 -21.99 -14.30 -5.41
C ILE A 495 -21.53 -15.55 -6.15
N THR A 496 -22.32 -16.62 -6.09
CA THR A 496 -22.03 -17.87 -6.82
C THR A 496 -22.27 -17.71 -8.31
N ASN A 497 -21.71 -18.60 -9.12
CA ASN A 497 -22.11 -18.76 -10.52
C ASN A 497 -23.62 -19.07 -10.67
N TYR A 498 -24.12 -18.93 -11.90
CA TYR A 498 -25.47 -19.34 -12.25
C TYR A 498 -25.52 -20.84 -12.56
N ALA A 499 -25.99 -21.63 -11.58
CA ALA A 499 -26.19 -23.07 -11.74
C ALA A 499 -27.54 -23.38 -12.43
N GLN A 500 -27.62 -24.52 -13.12
CA GLN A 500 -28.82 -25.03 -13.79
C GLN A 500 -29.03 -26.53 -13.52
N ILE A 501 -30.25 -27.02 -13.73
CA ILE A 501 -30.56 -28.46 -13.69
C ILE A 501 -30.48 -29.05 -15.10
N GLY A 502 -29.69 -30.11 -15.28
CA GLY A 502 -29.49 -30.73 -16.59
C GLY A 502 -28.88 -29.73 -17.57
N ASN A 503 -29.47 -29.61 -18.76
CA ASN A 503 -29.00 -28.70 -19.80
C ASN A 503 -29.75 -27.36 -19.84
N GLY A 504 -30.46 -26.98 -18.77
CA GLY A 504 -31.21 -25.72 -18.72
C GLY A 504 -32.56 -25.74 -19.43
N ASP A 505 -33.08 -26.92 -19.77
CA ASP A 505 -34.38 -27.07 -20.45
C ASP A 505 -35.57 -26.88 -19.49
N ASN A 506 -35.40 -27.24 -18.22
CA ASN A 506 -36.47 -27.23 -17.23
C ASN A 506 -36.36 -25.98 -16.34
N VAL A 507 -37.52 -25.41 -15.97
CA VAL A 507 -37.57 -24.43 -14.88
C VAL A 507 -37.30 -25.16 -13.57
N MET A 508 -36.40 -24.65 -12.74
CA MET A 508 -36.18 -25.11 -11.38
C MET A 508 -37.00 -24.29 -10.39
N ASN A 509 -37.50 -24.96 -9.36
CA ASN A 509 -38.06 -24.31 -8.18
C ASN A 509 -37.13 -24.56 -7.00
N VAL A 510 -36.59 -23.49 -6.43
CA VAL A 510 -35.81 -23.54 -5.18
C VAL A 510 -36.80 -23.46 -4.03
N THR A 511 -36.93 -24.57 -3.30
CA THR A 511 -37.96 -24.74 -2.26
C THR A 511 -37.43 -24.53 -0.85
N GLY A 512 -36.13 -24.63 -0.66
CA GLY A 512 -35.49 -24.44 0.62
C GLY A 512 -33.96 -24.57 0.57
N PHE A 513 -33.34 -24.24 1.69
CA PHE A 513 -31.90 -24.19 1.89
C PHE A 513 -31.58 -24.70 3.30
N ILE A 514 -30.54 -25.51 3.42
CA ILE A 514 -30.03 -26.02 4.69
C ILE A 514 -28.63 -25.39 4.86
N PRO A 515 -28.48 -24.41 5.77
CA PRO A 515 -27.19 -23.82 6.05
C PRO A 515 -26.30 -24.80 6.84
N ASP A 516 -25.01 -24.69 6.62
CA ASP A 516 -23.97 -25.29 7.45
C ASP A 516 -22.84 -24.26 7.56
N ALA A 517 -22.62 -23.73 8.76
CA ALA A 517 -21.57 -22.76 9.00
C ALA A 517 -21.25 -22.62 10.48
N THR A 518 -19.99 -22.29 10.75
CA THR A 518 -19.62 -21.64 12.02
C THR A 518 -19.92 -20.16 11.84
N GLN A 519 -20.88 -19.61 12.59
CA GLN A 519 -21.26 -18.20 12.49
C GLN A 519 -21.56 -17.56 13.85
N GLU A 520 -21.22 -16.29 13.94
CA GLU A 520 -21.59 -15.34 14.98
C GLU A 520 -22.38 -14.20 14.33
N GLY A 521 -23.49 -13.82 14.95
CA GLY A 521 -24.46 -12.91 14.34
C GLY A 521 -25.23 -13.53 13.16
N ASN A 522 -25.97 -12.67 12.46
CA ASN A 522 -26.79 -13.08 11.33
C ASN A 522 -26.06 -12.87 10.01
N ARG A 523 -26.32 -13.75 9.05
CA ARG A 523 -26.00 -13.52 7.63
C ARG A 523 -27.28 -13.52 6.80
N LYS A 524 -27.21 -12.98 5.60
CA LYS A 524 -28.29 -12.95 4.63
C LYS A 524 -27.92 -13.79 3.40
N LEU A 525 -28.93 -14.50 2.91
CA LEU A 525 -28.87 -15.27 1.67
C LEU A 525 -29.92 -14.74 0.71
N GLN A 526 -29.46 -14.27 -0.45
CA GLN A 526 -30.29 -13.73 -1.50
C GLN A 526 -30.21 -14.62 -2.74
N ILE A 527 -31.36 -14.94 -3.34
CA ILE A 527 -31.44 -15.80 -4.53
C ILE A 527 -31.71 -14.94 -5.76
N TYR A 528 -30.84 -15.09 -6.75
CA TYR A 528 -31.04 -14.59 -8.10
C TYR A 528 -31.52 -15.71 -9.00
N THR A 529 -32.51 -15.43 -9.85
CA THR A 529 -32.99 -16.37 -10.87
C THR A 529 -33.01 -15.72 -12.24
N LYS A 530 -32.66 -16.48 -13.27
CA LYS A 530 -32.81 -16.08 -14.69
C LYS A 530 -33.64 -17.12 -15.45
N MET A 531 -34.43 -16.66 -16.42
CA MET A 531 -35.18 -17.55 -17.33
C MET A 531 -34.39 -17.93 -18.58
N ARG A 532 -33.41 -17.12 -18.98
CA ARG A 532 -32.54 -17.33 -20.14
C ARG A 532 -31.13 -16.84 -19.79
N GLN A 533 -30.10 -17.36 -20.45
CA GLN A 533 -28.70 -17.04 -20.13
C GLN A 533 -28.38 -15.54 -20.25
N GLN A 534 -28.89 -14.88 -21.30
CA GLN A 534 -28.73 -13.42 -21.50
C GLN A 534 -29.86 -12.59 -20.87
N GLY A 535 -30.81 -13.23 -20.18
CA GLY A 535 -31.90 -12.51 -19.53
C GLY A 535 -31.45 -11.82 -18.25
N ASP A 536 -32.14 -10.77 -17.87
CA ASP A 536 -31.88 -10.05 -16.62
C ASP A 536 -32.06 -10.97 -15.41
N ALA A 537 -31.17 -10.82 -14.43
CA ALA A 537 -31.28 -11.47 -13.14
C ALA A 537 -32.39 -10.83 -12.32
N VAL A 538 -33.29 -11.64 -11.77
CA VAL A 538 -34.31 -11.16 -10.83
C VAL A 538 -33.94 -11.65 -9.44
N ILE A 539 -33.92 -10.73 -8.47
CA ILE A 539 -33.90 -11.06 -7.05
C ILE A 539 -35.24 -11.71 -6.73
N SER A 540 -35.23 -13.02 -6.51
CA SER A 540 -36.45 -13.77 -6.20
C SER A 540 -36.85 -13.58 -4.74
N GLU A 541 -35.93 -13.85 -3.82
CA GLU A 541 -36.17 -13.76 -2.37
C GLU A 541 -34.85 -13.50 -1.63
N GLU A 542 -34.97 -12.95 -0.43
CA GLU A 542 -33.89 -12.80 0.54
C GLU A 542 -34.34 -13.36 1.89
N LYS A 543 -33.43 -14.03 2.60
CA LYS A 543 -33.69 -14.61 3.92
C LYS A 543 -32.49 -14.39 4.84
N THR A 544 -32.80 -14.08 6.10
CA THR A 544 -31.82 -14.04 7.19
C THR A 544 -31.57 -15.45 7.72
N ILE A 545 -30.30 -15.81 7.89
CA ILE A 545 -29.81 -17.06 8.46
C ILE A 545 -29.15 -16.73 9.81
N THR A 546 -29.79 -17.20 10.88
CA THR A 546 -29.28 -17.09 12.26
C THR A 546 -28.41 -18.31 12.59
N PRO A 547 -27.58 -18.26 13.65
CA PRO A 547 -26.73 -19.40 14.03
C PRO A 547 -27.49 -20.69 14.35
N THR A 548 -28.78 -20.57 14.71
CA THR A 548 -29.66 -21.70 15.05
C THR A 548 -30.58 -22.13 13.90
N THR A 549 -30.46 -21.53 12.72
CA THR A 549 -31.32 -21.84 11.59
C THR A 549 -30.99 -23.23 11.04
N GLU A 550 -31.88 -24.21 11.22
CA GLU A 550 -31.69 -25.57 10.66
C GLU A 550 -32.11 -25.66 9.19
N LYS A 551 -33.10 -24.85 8.79
CA LYS A 551 -33.66 -24.83 7.44
C LYS A 551 -34.32 -23.49 7.16
N VAL A 552 -34.19 -23.01 5.93
CA VAL A 552 -34.94 -21.86 5.41
C VAL A 552 -35.75 -22.32 4.20
N ASP A 553 -37.03 -21.94 4.16
CA ASP A 553 -37.87 -22.19 2.99
C ASP A 553 -37.77 -21.02 1.99
N PHE A 554 -37.68 -21.36 0.71
CA PHE A 554 -37.63 -20.41 -0.40
C PHE A 554 -38.78 -20.65 -1.38
N ARG A 555 -39.19 -19.61 -2.10
CA ARG A 555 -40.16 -19.67 -3.21
C ARG A 555 -39.61 -18.95 -4.43
N ALA A 556 -38.50 -19.45 -4.97
CA ALA A 556 -37.86 -18.91 -6.17
C ALA A 556 -37.99 -19.87 -7.35
N SER A 557 -38.24 -19.34 -8.55
CA SER A 557 -38.44 -20.13 -9.77
C SER A 557 -37.65 -19.52 -10.94
N GLY A 558 -36.86 -20.34 -11.63
CA GLY A 558 -36.08 -19.91 -12.80
C GLY A 558 -35.35 -21.06 -13.46
N ARG A 559 -34.77 -20.86 -14.65
CA ARG A 559 -33.95 -21.90 -15.31
C ARG A 559 -32.51 -21.91 -14.80
N PHE A 560 -32.05 -20.77 -14.30
CA PHE A 560 -30.74 -20.58 -13.67
C PHE A 560 -30.92 -19.96 -12.29
N ARG A 561 -30.04 -20.32 -11.34
CA ARG A 561 -30.01 -19.75 -9.99
C ARG A 561 -28.59 -19.36 -9.56
N ALA A 562 -28.47 -18.27 -8.82
CA ALA A 562 -27.25 -17.89 -8.11
C ALA A 562 -27.61 -17.44 -6.69
N TYR A 563 -26.67 -17.60 -5.76
CA TYR A 563 -26.80 -17.15 -4.38
C TYR A 563 -25.84 -15.99 -4.12
N LYS A 564 -26.30 -14.95 -3.44
CA LYS A 564 -25.44 -13.97 -2.78
C LYS A 564 -25.52 -14.18 -1.28
N ILE A 565 -24.35 -14.36 -0.68
CA ILE A 565 -24.16 -14.52 0.76
C ILE A 565 -23.49 -13.25 1.26
N TYR A 566 -24.05 -12.59 2.25
CA TYR A 566 -23.53 -11.33 2.79
C TYR A 566 -24.01 -11.10 4.22
N SER A 567 -23.41 -10.13 4.92
CA SER A 567 -23.93 -9.60 6.18
C SER A 567 -23.80 -8.08 6.19
N ASP A 568 -24.68 -7.42 6.93
CA ASP A 568 -24.76 -5.96 7.05
C ASP A 568 -24.97 -5.51 8.50
N GLU A 569 -24.78 -6.42 9.46
CA GLU A 569 -24.86 -6.18 10.90
C GLU A 569 -23.44 -6.15 11.52
N LEU A 570 -23.30 -5.38 12.60
CA LEU A 570 -22.09 -5.37 13.43
C LEU A 570 -21.87 -6.73 14.09
N ASP A 571 -20.61 -7.01 14.40
CA ASP A 571 -20.19 -8.19 15.17
C ASP A 571 -20.59 -9.52 14.51
N THR A 572 -20.68 -9.51 13.17
CA THR A 572 -20.96 -10.69 12.37
C THR A 572 -19.67 -11.34 11.90
N ASN A 573 -19.59 -12.66 12.04
CA ASN A 573 -18.49 -13.46 11.51
C ASN A 573 -19.00 -14.80 11.04
N TRP A 574 -18.46 -15.32 9.95
CA TRP A 574 -18.92 -16.61 9.43
C TRP A 574 -17.85 -17.31 8.59
N LYS A 575 -17.81 -18.63 8.73
CA LYS A 575 -17.08 -19.59 7.88
C LYS A 575 -18.08 -20.63 7.40
N ILE A 576 -18.27 -20.73 6.10
CA ILE A 576 -19.25 -21.62 5.48
C ILE A 576 -18.72 -23.04 5.45
N GLY A 577 -19.55 -23.99 5.90
CA GLY A 577 -19.33 -25.41 5.78
C GLY A 577 -19.87 -25.95 4.46
N GLN A 578 -20.58 -27.07 4.51
CA GLN A 578 -21.23 -27.65 3.37
C GLN A 578 -22.74 -27.38 3.36
N GLU A 579 -23.16 -26.45 2.52
CA GLU A 579 -24.57 -26.08 2.41
C GLU A 579 -25.31 -26.95 1.37
N TYR A 580 -26.61 -27.10 1.59
CA TYR A 580 -27.49 -27.87 0.71
C TYR A 580 -28.68 -27.04 0.26
N GLU A 581 -29.09 -27.23 -0.98
CA GLU A 581 -30.31 -26.65 -1.53
C GLU A 581 -31.35 -27.73 -1.82
N MET A 582 -32.63 -27.35 -1.69
CA MET A 582 -33.77 -28.21 -2.01
C MET A 582 -34.37 -27.76 -3.34
N LEU A 583 -34.06 -28.52 -4.39
CA LEU A 583 -34.52 -28.24 -5.75
C LEU A 583 -35.66 -29.16 -6.15
N LYS A 584 -36.62 -28.59 -6.87
CA LYS A 584 -37.70 -29.32 -7.54
C LYS A 584 -37.73 -28.95 -9.02
N THR A 585 -37.72 -29.95 -9.89
CA THR A 585 -37.91 -29.74 -11.34
C THR A 585 -39.35 -29.30 -11.60
N GLY A 586 -39.52 -28.15 -12.24
CA GLY A 586 -40.81 -27.65 -12.73
C GLY A 586 -41.15 -28.15 -14.13
N GLY A 587 -42.26 -27.67 -14.68
CA GLY A 587 -42.71 -28.03 -16.04
C GLY A 587 -41.78 -27.54 -17.15
N ARG A 588 -41.82 -28.24 -18.29
CA ARG A 588 -41.23 -27.79 -19.55
C ARG A 588 -42.17 -26.77 -20.18
N PHE A 589 -41.71 -25.54 -20.36
CA PHE A 589 -42.36 -24.54 -21.21
C PHE A 589 -41.36 -24.03 -22.23
#